data_AF-A0AAV2VSW2-F1
#
_entry.id   AF-A0AAV2VSW2-F1
#
_cell.length_a   1.000
_cell.length_b   1.000
_cell.length_c   1.000
_cell.angle_alpha   90.00
_cell.angle_beta   90.00
_cell.angle_gamma   90.00
#
_symmetry.space_group_name_H-M   'P 1'
#
loop_
_entity.id
_entity.type
_entity.pdbx_description
1 polymer ?
#
loop_
_entity_poly.entity_id
_entity_poly.type
_entity_poly.pdbx_seq_one_letter_code
_entity_poly.pdbx_strand_id
1 'polypeptide(L)'
;MSATSYLNDLNQRYLAIHRTKEDFFWETYMGTSDDHEGSSKAQTEWTQFLSQASQIEAIKQQLEAAENITDEQEKQSTIKGLSGWLATFKAHAIEGEDSQKLKADLIKFEFDLFERNQNHAMTYVNENGETVEGSLPVVGAAIRTNEKEEVRQSAHEALLGLEQWLLQNGFIELVKRRNAFARSLGYKTFFDYSIVKMEKMTTQELFSILDDFEVRTRDSHLNSLKALAKEKGEQALSGHNFVYSFAGDVMRELDPYVPFSKSLRRWVESFGRLNIDFSGAELTLDLLDRKGKYPNGFCHGPVPSFYDQGTWVPAQVNFTSNAKPDQVGSGYDGINTLFHEGGHAAHFANVKLNAPCFSQEFAPTSMAYAETQSMFCDSLLTDADWLKQYALDDDGNPVTDEIIKAMIDSRQPFKAYEERSILVVPYFERALYELSDDELTIENITKLARDTEKQILGLECSPRPLIAIPHLLSDESACAYQGYLLAHMAVYQTRAYFTEKFGYLTDNPEIGPLMAEHYWFGGNSTSHNDTIVSLTGEGFNAKYLADMCNLSVEQAWDEEVKKIEGLATRQRAEIASLNATIKVVDGDKELATNSDSDSDMCDNFERFIIETYGR
;
A
#
# COMPACT_ATOMS: atom_id res chain seq x y z
N MET A 1 -33.47 21.05 -13.36
CA MET A 1 -32.37 21.28 -12.41
C MET A 1 -31.24 21.95 -13.21
N SER A 2 -30.56 22.98 -12.68
CA SER A 2 -29.36 23.52 -13.33
C SER A 2 -28.19 22.53 -13.19
N ALA A 3 -27.17 22.65 -14.03
CA ALA A 3 -25.98 21.80 -13.94
C ALA A 3 -25.28 21.91 -12.57
N THR A 4 -25.15 23.13 -12.04
CA THR A 4 -24.61 23.39 -10.69
C THR A 4 -25.45 22.71 -9.60
N SER A 5 -26.79 22.82 -9.69
CA SER A 5 -27.68 22.17 -8.72
C SER A 5 -27.62 20.64 -8.81
N TYR A 6 -27.37 20.08 -10.01
CA TYR A 6 -27.18 18.64 -10.19
C TYR A 6 -25.86 18.17 -9.59
N LEU A 7 -24.77 18.91 -9.79
CA LEU A 7 -23.47 18.61 -9.16
C LEU A 7 -23.60 18.58 -7.63
N ASN A 8 -24.22 19.60 -7.05
CA ASN A 8 -24.37 19.70 -5.60
C ASN A 8 -25.25 18.56 -5.06
N ASP A 9 -26.36 18.24 -5.72
CA ASP A 9 -27.21 17.08 -5.37
C ASP A 9 -26.44 15.76 -5.44
N LEU A 10 -25.64 15.57 -6.49
CA LEU A 10 -24.82 14.37 -6.68
C LEU A 10 -23.77 14.22 -5.57
N ASN A 11 -23.09 15.30 -5.21
CA ASN A 11 -22.15 15.34 -4.09
C ASN A 11 -22.82 14.91 -2.78
N GLN A 12 -23.98 15.49 -2.47
CA GLN A 12 -24.70 15.21 -1.22
C GLN A 12 -25.23 13.77 -1.15
N ARG A 13 -25.78 13.24 -2.25
CA ARG A 13 -26.21 11.84 -2.32
C ARG A 13 -25.03 10.88 -2.10
N TYR A 14 -23.89 11.15 -2.74
CA TYR A 14 -22.71 10.33 -2.54
C TYR A 14 -22.23 10.36 -1.09
N LEU A 15 -22.11 11.54 -0.48
CA LEU A 15 -21.63 11.67 0.91
C LEU A 15 -22.49 10.89 1.89
N ALA A 16 -23.81 10.90 1.74
CA ALA A 16 -24.72 10.14 2.60
C ALA A 16 -24.51 8.62 2.47
N ILE A 17 -24.38 8.12 1.24
CA ILE A 17 -24.18 6.69 0.96
C ILE A 17 -22.78 6.25 1.43
N HIS A 18 -21.76 7.04 1.08
CA HIS A 18 -20.37 6.78 1.44
C HIS A 18 -20.18 6.75 2.94
N ARG A 19 -20.67 7.78 3.65
CA ARG A 19 -20.54 7.86 5.11
C ARG A 19 -21.11 6.63 5.80
N THR A 20 -22.32 6.23 5.41
CA THR A 20 -22.97 5.04 5.97
C THR A 20 -22.13 3.78 5.73
N LYS A 21 -21.58 3.61 4.53
CA LYS A 21 -20.70 2.48 4.20
C LYS A 21 -19.42 2.49 5.06
N GLU A 22 -18.77 3.63 5.19
CA GLU A 22 -17.50 3.75 5.91
C GLU A 22 -17.66 3.58 7.43
N ASP A 23 -18.75 4.06 8.02
CA ASP A 23 -19.05 3.85 9.44
C ASP A 23 -19.23 2.34 9.73
N PHE A 24 -20.05 1.64 8.94
CA PHE A 24 -20.21 0.19 9.07
C PHE A 24 -18.91 -0.57 8.81
N PHE A 25 -18.12 -0.15 7.82
CA PHE A 25 -16.83 -0.74 7.51
C PHE A 25 -15.91 -0.68 8.74
N TRP A 26 -15.74 0.51 9.33
CA TRP A 26 -14.91 0.69 10.53
C TRP A 26 -15.40 -0.15 11.71
N GLU A 27 -16.68 -0.06 12.07
CA GLU A 27 -17.23 -0.74 13.23
C GLU A 27 -17.11 -2.27 13.12
N THR A 28 -17.39 -2.82 11.94
CA THR A 28 -17.29 -4.27 11.72
C THR A 28 -15.85 -4.76 11.63
N TYR A 29 -14.95 -4.00 10.97
CA TYR A 29 -13.54 -4.39 10.86
C TYR A 29 -12.78 -4.19 12.17
N MET A 30 -13.14 -3.22 13.00
CA MET A 30 -12.55 -3.03 14.33
C MET A 30 -13.18 -3.95 15.38
N GLY A 31 -14.19 -4.74 15.02
CA GLY A 31 -14.86 -5.67 15.94
C GLY A 31 -15.59 -4.97 17.07
N THR A 32 -16.09 -3.75 16.84
CA THR A 32 -16.97 -3.01 17.77
C THR A 32 -18.45 -3.17 17.43
N SER A 33 -18.76 -3.75 16.26
CA SER A 33 -20.11 -4.14 15.84
C SER A 33 -20.12 -5.49 15.13
N ASP A 34 -21.17 -6.27 15.38
CA ASP A 34 -21.46 -7.54 14.69
C ASP A 34 -22.50 -7.37 13.55
N ASP A 35 -22.85 -6.13 13.18
CA ASP A 35 -23.85 -5.85 12.13
C ASP A 35 -23.30 -6.05 10.70
N HIS A 36 -22.97 -7.30 10.39
CA HIS A 36 -22.49 -7.70 9.07
C HIS A 36 -23.57 -7.57 7.98
N GLU A 37 -24.85 -7.67 8.34
CA GLU A 37 -25.96 -7.48 7.38
C GLU A 37 -26.10 -6.01 6.98
N GLY A 38 -26.04 -5.10 7.95
CA GLY A 38 -25.99 -3.65 7.73
C GLY A 38 -24.80 -3.24 6.87
N SER A 39 -23.60 -3.74 7.21
CA SER A 39 -22.38 -3.50 6.42
C SER A 39 -22.50 -4.00 4.98
N SER A 40 -22.97 -5.23 4.77
CA SER A 40 -23.18 -5.80 3.43
C SER A 40 -24.20 -5.00 2.60
N LYS A 41 -25.29 -4.54 3.24
CA LYS A 41 -26.29 -3.68 2.59
C LYS A 41 -25.72 -2.33 2.20
N ALA A 42 -24.98 -1.66 3.10
CA ALA A 42 -24.36 -0.37 2.83
C ALA A 42 -23.30 -0.46 1.71
N GLN A 43 -22.47 -1.51 1.72
CA GLN A 43 -21.52 -1.81 0.65
C GLN A 43 -22.22 -2.04 -0.70
N THR A 44 -23.34 -2.77 -0.69
CA THR A 44 -24.15 -3.02 -1.89
C THR A 44 -24.73 -1.71 -2.45
N GLU A 45 -25.29 -0.85 -1.59
CA GLU A 45 -25.85 0.44 -2.00
C GLU A 45 -24.79 1.36 -2.60
N TRP A 46 -23.61 1.44 -1.97
CA TRP A 46 -22.47 2.21 -2.50
C TRP A 46 -21.98 1.67 -3.85
N THR A 47 -21.83 0.35 -3.98
CA THR A 47 -21.42 -0.30 -5.23
C THR A 47 -22.44 -0.06 -6.35
N GLN A 48 -23.73 -0.18 -6.04
CA GLN A 48 -24.82 0.12 -6.97
C GLN A 48 -24.85 1.59 -7.36
N PHE A 49 -24.55 2.51 -6.46
CA PHE A 49 -24.43 3.93 -6.80
C PHE A 49 -23.34 4.14 -7.85
N LEU A 50 -22.11 3.70 -7.58
CA LEU A 50 -20.95 3.95 -8.46
C LEU A 50 -21.03 3.23 -9.81
N SER A 51 -21.72 2.09 -9.89
CA SER A 51 -21.85 1.30 -11.11
C SER A 51 -23.02 1.69 -12.03
N GLN A 52 -23.78 2.75 -11.69
CA GLN A 52 -24.92 3.20 -12.50
C GLN A 52 -24.49 3.81 -13.85
N ALA A 53 -24.51 3.00 -14.91
CA ALA A 53 -24.18 3.45 -16.26
C ALA A 53 -25.07 4.60 -16.77
N SER A 54 -26.32 4.71 -16.30
CA SER A 54 -27.21 5.83 -16.65
C SER A 54 -26.70 7.20 -16.18
N GLN A 55 -25.85 7.24 -15.14
CA GLN A 55 -25.24 8.49 -14.67
C GLN A 55 -24.25 9.06 -15.68
N ILE A 56 -23.59 8.22 -16.49
CA ILE A 56 -22.63 8.68 -17.51
C ILE A 56 -23.33 9.60 -18.52
N GLU A 57 -24.46 9.16 -19.08
CA GLU A 57 -25.23 9.94 -20.04
C GLU A 57 -25.89 11.16 -19.39
N ALA A 58 -26.38 11.04 -18.15
CA ALA A 58 -26.91 12.16 -17.41
C ALA A 58 -25.86 13.26 -17.20
N ILE A 59 -24.64 12.89 -16.78
CA ILE A 59 -23.54 13.84 -16.56
C ILE A 59 -23.10 14.49 -17.88
N LYS A 60 -23.01 13.75 -18.99
CA LYS A 60 -22.72 14.32 -20.31
C LYS A 60 -23.72 15.42 -20.69
N GLN A 61 -25.02 15.19 -20.47
CA GLN A 61 -26.05 16.20 -20.69
C GLN A 61 -25.90 17.41 -19.76
N GLN A 62 -25.50 17.19 -18.51
CA GLN A 62 -25.25 18.30 -17.57
C GLN A 62 -24.00 19.10 -17.93
N LEU A 63 -22.96 18.46 -18.48
CA LEU A 63 -21.78 19.14 -19.01
C LEU A 63 -22.16 20.05 -20.19
N GLU A 64 -22.99 19.57 -21.13
CA GLU A 64 -23.53 20.40 -22.21
C GLU A 64 -24.39 21.56 -21.69
N ALA A 65 -25.21 21.32 -20.66
CA ALA A 65 -26.00 22.37 -20.02
C ALA A 65 -25.12 23.41 -19.32
N ALA A 66 -24.02 22.98 -18.69
CA ALA A 66 -23.07 23.84 -17.97
C ALA A 66 -22.39 24.88 -18.89
N GLU A 67 -22.26 24.58 -20.19
CA GLU A 67 -21.71 25.53 -21.17
C GLU A 67 -22.51 26.84 -21.27
N ASN A 68 -23.80 26.80 -20.91
CA ASN A 68 -24.71 27.95 -20.94
C ASN A 68 -24.72 28.77 -19.64
N ILE A 69 -23.92 28.39 -18.63
CA ILE A 69 -23.75 29.18 -17.41
C ILE A 69 -23.03 30.49 -17.78
N THR A 70 -23.63 31.62 -17.40
CA THR A 70 -23.12 32.96 -17.74
C THR A 70 -21.99 33.43 -16.84
N ASP A 71 -21.95 32.95 -15.60
CA ASP A 71 -20.86 33.23 -14.68
C ASP A 71 -19.70 32.28 -14.96
N GLU A 72 -18.55 32.83 -15.36
CA GLU A 72 -17.41 32.03 -15.79
C GLU A 72 -16.83 31.18 -14.64
N GLN A 73 -16.83 31.69 -13.41
CA GLN A 73 -16.30 30.96 -12.26
C GLN A 73 -17.22 29.78 -11.89
N GLU A 74 -18.53 30.01 -11.88
CA GLU A 74 -19.54 28.96 -11.69
C GLU A 74 -19.45 27.91 -12.79
N LYS A 75 -19.30 28.34 -14.05
CA LYS A 75 -19.15 27.46 -15.21
C LYS A 75 -17.94 26.53 -15.06
N GLN A 76 -16.75 27.08 -14.82
CA GLN A 76 -15.52 26.30 -14.69
C GLN A 76 -15.57 25.33 -13.49
N SER A 77 -16.08 25.80 -12.35
CA SER A 77 -16.28 24.94 -11.16
C SER A 77 -17.24 23.78 -11.47
N THR A 78 -18.39 24.07 -12.08
CA THR A 78 -19.39 23.06 -12.41
C THR A 78 -18.84 22.02 -13.39
N ILE A 79 -18.16 22.45 -14.45
CA ILE A 79 -17.54 21.56 -15.43
C ILE A 79 -16.46 20.69 -14.77
N LYS A 80 -15.62 21.25 -13.90
CA LYS A 80 -14.59 20.50 -13.18
C LYS A 80 -15.22 19.38 -12.34
N GLY A 81 -16.19 19.70 -11.49
CA GLY A 81 -16.84 18.72 -10.62
C GLY A 81 -17.58 17.62 -11.38
N LEU A 82 -18.33 18.00 -12.43
CA LEU A 82 -19.01 17.04 -13.30
C LEU A 82 -18.03 16.16 -14.08
N SER A 83 -16.89 16.70 -14.51
CA SER A 83 -15.85 15.92 -15.19
C SER A 83 -15.21 14.89 -14.25
N GLY A 84 -15.00 15.26 -12.98
CA GLY A 84 -14.56 14.34 -11.94
C GLY A 84 -15.53 13.18 -11.76
N TRP A 85 -16.82 13.49 -11.59
CA TRP A 85 -17.86 12.46 -11.49
C TRP A 85 -17.94 11.58 -12.74
N LEU A 86 -17.83 12.15 -13.93
CA LEU A 86 -17.81 11.39 -15.17
C LEU A 86 -16.65 10.38 -15.19
N ALA A 87 -15.46 10.78 -14.72
CA ALA A 87 -14.32 9.88 -14.61
C ALA A 87 -14.57 8.77 -13.59
N THR A 88 -15.14 9.10 -12.43
CA THR A 88 -15.51 8.11 -11.40
C THR A 88 -16.53 7.10 -11.95
N PHE A 89 -17.65 7.54 -12.53
CA PHE A 89 -18.65 6.61 -13.08
C PHE A 89 -18.09 5.77 -14.22
N LYS A 90 -17.24 6.32 -15.09
CA LYS A 90 -16.58 5.53 -16.15
C LYS A 90 -15.64 4.46 -15.61
N ALA A 91 -15.00 4.69 -14.46
CA ALA A 91 -14.12 3.72 -13.83
C ALA A 91 -14.87 2.54 -13.19
N HIS A 92 -16.14 2.74 -12.83
CA HIS A 92 -16.96 1.77 -12.08
C HIS A 92 -18.09 1.14 -12.90
N ALA A 93 -18.67 1.87 -13.85
CA ALA A 93 -19.78 1.40 -14.65
C ALA A 93 -19.32 0.42 -15.73
N ILE A 94 -20.14 -0.60 -15.96
CA ILE A 94 -19.95 -1.59 -17.01
C ILE A 94 -21.03 -1.36 -18.06
N GLU A 95 -20.62 -0.99 -19.27
CA GLU A 95 -21.52 -0.77 -20.40
C GLU A 95 -21.90 -2.11 -21.07
N GLY A 96 -23.19 -2.30 -21.33
CA GLY A 96 -23.74 -3.48 -22.00
C GLY A 96 -24.25 -4.57 -21.05
N GLU A 97 -25.46 -5.09 -21.32
CA GLU A 97 -26.11 -6.11 -20.48
C GLU A 97 -25.30 -7.42 -20.39
N ASP A 98 -24.63 -7.81 -21.47
CA ASP A 98 -23.86 -9.06 -21.49
C ASP A 98 -22.58 -8.96 -20.64
N SER A 99 -21.87 -7.82 -20.71
CA SER A 99 -20.71 -7.54 -19.85
C SER A 99 -21.10 -7.48 -18.36
N GLN A 100 -22.27 -6.91 -18.06
CA GLN A 100 -22.80 -6.88 -16.68
C GLN A 100 -23.11 -8.29 -16.16
N LYS A 101 -23.71 -9.16 -16.98
CA LYS A 101 -23.95 -10.58 -16.62
C LYS A 101 -22.64 -11.32 -16.37
N LEU A 102 -21.66 -11.17 -17.28
CA LEU A 102 -20.34 -11.78 -17.12
C LEU A 102 -19.66 -11.32 -15.83
N LYS A 103 -19.76 -10.03 -15.50
CA LYS A 103 -19.22 -9.51 -14.24
C LYS A 103 -19.92 -10.10 -13.01
N ALA A 104 -21.25 -10.15 -13.02
CA ALA A 104 -22.02 -10.74 -11.92
C ALA A 104 -21.68 -12.22 -11.70
N ASP A 105 -21.55 -12.98 -12.79
CA ASP A 105 -21.13 -14.38 -12.75
C ASP A 105 -19.69 -14.54 -12.24
N LEU A 106 -18.79 -13.61 -12.60
CA LEU A 106 -17.42 -13.58 -12.10
C LEU A 106 -17.36 -13.30 -10.59
N ILE A 107 -18.09 -12.26 -10.11
CA ILE A 107 -18.16 -11.93 -8.68
C ILE A 107 -18.65 -13.12 -7.86
N LYS A 108 -19.70 -13.79 -8.33
CA LYS A 108 -20.23 -14.99 -7.67
C LYS A 108 -19.19 -16.12 -7.65
N PHE A 109 -18.52 -16.36 -8.77
CA PHE A 109 -17.50 -17.41 -8.85
C PHE A 109 -16.30 -17.13 -7.93
N GLU A 110 -15.86 -15.88 -7.83
CA GLU A 110 -14.80 -15.45 -6.92
C GLU A 110 -15.20 -15.67 -5.47
N PHE A 111 -16.43 -15.33 -5.09
CA PHE A 111 -16.96 -15.61 -3.75
C PHE A 111 -16.94 -17.11 -3.43
N ASP A 112 -17.45 -17.95 -4.35
CA ASP A 112 -17.46 -19.41 -4.17
C ASP A 112 -16.04 -20.00 -4.10
N LEU A 113 -15.07 -19.44 -4.83
CA LEU A 113 -13.66 -19.85 -4.74
C LEU A 113 -13.02 -19.40 -3.43
N PHE A 114 -13.31 -18.16 -3.00
CA PHE A 114 -12.83 -17.61 -1.73
C PHE A 114 -13.32 -18.44 -0.55
N GLU A 115 -14.61 -18.79 -0.49
CA GLU A 115 -15.17 -19.63 0.57
C GLU A 115 -14.49 -21.01 0.61
N ARG A 116 -14.27 -21.64 -0.56
CA ARG A 116 -13.55 -22.91 -0.63
C ARG A 116 -12.10 -22.77 -0.17
N ASN A 117 -11.42 -21.69 -0.53
CA ASN A 117 -10.04 -21.42 -0.14
C ASN A 117 -9.91 -21.14 1.37
N GLN A 118 -10.83 -20.36 1.95
CA GLN A 118 -10.88 -20.15 3.41
C GLN A 118 -11.09 -21.45 4.20
N ASN A 119 -11.87 -22.38 3.65
CA ASN A 119 -12.10 -23.69 4.26
C ASN A 119 -11.00 -24.72 3.94
N HIS A 120 -9.98 -24.36 3.15
CA HIS A 120 -8.85 -25.25 2.87
C HIS A 120 -7.81 -25.15 3.98
N ALA A 121 -7.69 -26.21 4.78
CA ALA A 121 -6.67 -26.32 5.80
C ALA A 121 -5.31 -26.67 5.18
N MET A 122 -4.40 -25.70 5.15
CA MET A 122 -2.98 -25.94 4.90
C MET A 122 -2.32 -26.45 6.19
N THR A 123 -1.45 -27.45 6.08
CA THR A 123 -0.71 -28.00 7.23
C THR A 123 0.79 -28.04 6.97
N TYR A 124 1.58 -27.88 8.03
CA TYR A 124 3.03 -28.01 8.01
C TYR A 124 3.52 -28.72 9.30
N VAL A 125 4.75 -29.20 9.29
CA VAL A 125 5.40 -29.83 10.46
C VAL A 125 6.06 -28.74 11.30
N ASN A 126 5.62 -28.58 12.55
CA ASN A 126 6.19 -27.60 13.49
C ASN A 126 7.51 -28.09 14.12
N GLU A 127 8.09 -27.27 15.01
CA GLU A 127 9.36 -27.59 15.69
C GLU A 127 9.33 -28.84 16.57
N ASN A 128 8.15 -29.29 17.01
CA ASN A 128 7.95 -30.50 17.79
C ASN A 128 7.81 -31.76 16.92
N GLY A 129 7.82 -31.61 15.59
CA GLY A 129 7.56 -32.70 14.65
C GLY A 129 6.06 -33.02 14.50
N GLU A 130 5.18 -32.13 14.92
CA GLU A 130 3.72 -32.30 14.85
C GLU A 130 3.18 -31.64 13.58
N THR A 131 2.26 -32.32 12.89
CA THR A 131 1.51 -31.70 11.78
C THR A 131 0.43 -30.78 12.36
N VAL A 132 0.54 -29.49 12.05
CA VAL A 132 -0.37 -28.45 12.53
C VAL A 132 -0.91 -27.63 11.36
N GLU A 133 -2.09 -27.04 11.53
CA GLU A 133 -2.61 -26.06 10.57
C GLU A 133 -1.77 -24.78 10.60
N GLY A 134 -1.54 -24.20 9.42
CA GLY A 134 -0.78 -22.96 9.26
C GLY A 134 -1.43 -22.07 8.22
N SER A 135 -1.88 -20.89 8.63
CA SER A 135 -2.30 -19.84 7.70
C SER A 135 -1.11 -19.32 6.89
N LEU A 136 -1.37 -18.59 5.79
CA LEU A 136 -0.33 -17.98 4.96
C LEU A 136 0.69 -17.16 5.75
N PRO A 137 0.31 -16.27 6.69
CA PRO A 137 1.26 -15.56 7.54
C PRO A 137 2.12 -16.49 8.41
N VAL A 138 1.52 -17.56 8.96
CA VAL A 138 2.21 -18.51 9.85
C VAL A 138 3.28 -19.29 9.08
N VAL A 139 2.93 -19.90 7.94
CA VAL A 139 3.91 -20.65 7.15
C VAL A 139 4.96 -19.73 6.54
N GLY A 140 4.57 -18.51 6.14
CA GLY A 140 5.51 -17.50 5.66
C GLY A 140 6.52 -17.08 6.73
N ALA A 141 6.07 -16.88 7.98
CA ALA A 141 6.97 -16.61 9.10
C ALA A 141 7.91 -17.79 9.37
N ALA A 142 7.38 -19.02 9.38
CA ALA A 142 8.19 -20.23 9.56
C ALA A 142 9.32 -20.33 8.51
N ILE A 143 9.03 -20.09 7.23
CA ILE A 143 10.04 -20.06 6.15
C ILE A 143 11.12 -19.01 6.39
N ARG A 144 10.76 -17.83 6.91
CA ARG A 144 11.70 -16.72 7.08
C ARG A 144 12.59 -16.85 8.31
N THR A 145 12.08 -17.38 9.42
CA THR A 145 12.73 -17.21 10.72
C THR A 145 12.98 -18.52 11.49
N ASN A 146 12.40 -19.66 11.07
CA ASN A 146 12.56 -20.89 11.85
C ASN A 146 13.99 -21.45 11.71
N GLU A 147 14.61 -21.79 12.84
CA GLU A 147 16.00 -22.29 12.86
C GLU A 147 16.13 -23.70 12.21
N LYS A 148 15.07 -24.52 12.25
CA LYS A 148 15.07 -25.88 11.71
C LYS A 148 14.70 -25.90 10.23
N GLU A 149 15.63 -26.38 9.40
CA GLU A 149 15.44 -26.46 7.95
C GLU A 149 14.24 -27.33 7.57
N GLU A 150 13.98 -28.41 8.30
CA GLU A 150 12.86 -29.32 8.04
C GLU A 150 11.51 -28.64 8.23
N VAL A 151 11.41 -27.71 9.20
CA VAL A 151 10.20 -26.90 9.43
C VAL A 151 10.02 -25.91 8.27
N ARG A 152 11.10 -25.22 7.87
CA ARG A 152 11.06 -24.29 6.73
C ARG A 152 10.64 -25.01 5.44
N GLN A 153 11.22 -26.18 5.19
CA GLN A 153 10.90 -27.01 4.02
C GLN A 153 9.43 -27.43 4.04
N SER A 154 8.93 -27.96 5.16
CA SER A 154 7.52 -28.38 5.27
C SER A 154 6.55 -27.19 5.10
N ALA A 155 6.89 -26.02 5.62
CA ALA A 155 6.10 -24.80 5.45
C ALA A 155 6.08 -24.32 3.97
N HIS A 156 7.20 -24.42 3.26
CA HIS A 156 7.27 -24.10 1.82
C HIS A 156 6.51 -25.12 0.97
N GLU A 157 6.60 -26.41 1.31
CA GLU A 157 5.80 -27.47 0.69
C GLU A 157 4.29 -27.24 0.88
N ALA A 158 3.87 -26.70 2.02
CA ALA A 158 2.47 -26.30 2.24
C ALA A 158 2.01 -25.20 1.26
N LEU A 159 2.88 -24.21 0.96
CA LEU A 159 2.59 -23.18 -0.05
C LEU A 159 2.50 -23.76 -1.46
N LEU A 160 3.40 -24.68 -1.83
CA LEU A 160 3.34 -25.38 -3.10
C LEU A 160 2.09 -26.27 -3.21
N GLY A 161 1.68 -26.89 -2.10
CA GLY A 161 0.42 -27.63 -2.00
C GLY A 161 -0.79 -26.73 -2.25
N LEU A 162 -0.79 -25.51 -1.71
CA LEU A 162 -1.84 -24.53 -1.96
C LEU A 162 -1.94 -24.16 -3.45
N GLU A 163 -0.82 -23.95 -4.14
CA GLU A 163 -0.85 -23.65 -5.58
C GLU A 163 -1.56 -24.76 -6.38
N GLN A 164 -1.19 -26.01 -6.11
CA GLN A 164 -1.79 -27.16 -6.78
C GLN A 164 -3.27 -27.31 -6.43
N TRP A 165 -3.63 -27.05 -5.18
CA TRP A 165 -5.02 -27.04 -4.74
C TRP A 165 -5.83 -25.96 -5.49
N LEU A 166 -5.33 -24.73 -5.58
CA LEU A 166 -5.99 -23.63 -6.30
C LEU A 166 -6.20 -23.95 -7.79
N LEU A 167 -5.17 -24.50 -8.44
CA LEU A 167 -5.23 -24.93 -9.84
C LEU A 167 -6.30 -26.00 -10.09
N GLN A 168 -6.49 -26.91 -9.13
CA GLN A 168 -7.51 -27.96 -9.20
C GLN A 168 -8.91 -27.48 -8.81
N ASN A 169 -9.01 -26.40 -8.02
CA ASN A 169 -10.26 -25.98 -7.38
C ASN A 169 -10.87 -24.68 -7.93
N GLY A 170 -10.35 -24.14 -9.03
CA GLY A 170 -11.08 -23.11 -9.78
C GLY A 170 -10.24 -21.96 -10.30
N PHE A 171 -8.94 -21.90 -10.01
CA PHE A 171 -8.08 -20.83 -10.51
C PHE A 171 -8.05 -20.75 -12.04
N ILE A 172 -8.01 -21.90 -12.73
CA ILE A 172 -8.04 -21.96 -14.20
C ILE A 172 -9.34 -21.36 -14.75
N GLU A 173 -10.47 -21.72 -14.15
CA GLU A 173 -11.79 -21.23 -14.56
C GLU A 173 -11.95 -19.74 -14.26
N LEU A 174 -11.37 -19.26 -13.15
CA LEU A 174 -11.31 -17.84 -12.82
C LEU A 174 -10.61 -17.04 -13.92
N VAL A 175 -9.43 -17.48 -14.37
CA VAL A 175 -8.66 -16.83 -15.45
C VAL A 175 -9.49 -16.78 -16.75
N LYS A 176 -10.17 -17.87 -17.11
CA LYS A 176 -11.03 -17.93 -18.31
C LYS A 176 -12.19 -16.93 -18.24
N ARG A 177 -12.89 -16.87 -17.09
CA ARG A 177 -14.01 -15.94 -16.87
C ARG A 177 -13.58 -14.49 -16.93
N ARG A 178 -12.44 -14.15 -16.32
CA ARG A 178 -11.84 -12.82 -16.37
C ARG A 178 -11.50 -12.41 -17.81
N ASN A 179 -10.87 -13.29 -18.58
CA ASN A 179 -10.59 -13.04 -19.99
C ASN A 179 -11.87 -12.90 -20.83
N ALA A 180 -12.90 -13.70 -20.57
CA ALA A 180 -14.19 -13.58 -21.25
C ALA A 180 -14.85 -12.22 -20.98
N PHE A 181 -14.84 -11.76 -19.72
CA PHE A 181 -15.33 -10.45 -19.33
C PHE A 181 -14.53 -9.31 -19.99
N ALA A 182 -13.20 -9.36 -19.93
CA ALA A 182 -12.37 -8.32 -20.56
C ALA A 182 -12.58 -8.23 -22.08
N ARG A 183 -12.73 -9.38 -22.75
CA ARG A 183 -13.03 -9.46 -24.19
C ARG A 183 -14.41 -8.91 -24.53
N SER A 184 -15.42 -9.05 -23.67
CA SER A 184 -16.74 -8.44 -23.90
C SER A 184 -16.71 -6.92 -23.85
N LEU A 185 -15.69 -6.35 -23.18
CA LEU A 185 -15.40 -4.91 -23.14
C LEU A 185 -14.44 -4.44 -24.23
N GLY A 186 -13.99 -5.34 -25.12
CA GLY A 186 -13.08 -5.01 -26.23
C GLY A 186 -11.59 -5.08 -25.91
N TYR A 187 -11.20 -5.57 -24.73
CA TYR A 187 -9.80 -5.80 -24.38
C TYR A 187 -9.32 -7.20 -24.81
N LYS A 188 -8.02 -7.36 -25.08
CA LYS A 188 -7.45 -8.65 -25.48
C LYS A 188 -7.43 -9.63 -24.29
N THR A 189 -7.00 -9.14 -23.14
CA THR A 189 -6.86 -9.91 -21.89
C THR A 189 -7.43 -9.13 -20.70
N PHE A 190 -7.67 -9.83 -19.59
CA PHE A 190 -8.02 -9.19 -18.32
C PHE A 190 -6.91 -8.28 -17.80
N PHE A 191 -5.64 -8.65 -18.01
CA PHE A 191 -4.51 -7.79 -17.66
C PHE A 191 -4.61 -6.42 -18.34
N ASP A 192 -4.87 -6.38 -19.66
CA ASP A 192 -5.01 -5.12 -20.42
C ASP A 192 -6.16 -4.24 -19.89
N TYR A 193 -7.29 -4.85 -19.55
CA TYR A 193 -8.43 -4.16 -18.95
C TYR A 193 -8.06 -3.57 -17.58
N SER A 194 -7.44 -4.36 -16.72
CA SER A 194 -7.10 -3.98 -15.35
C SER A 194 -6.09 -2.83 -15.30
N ILE A 195 -5.04 -2.85 -16.13
CA ILE A 195 -4.03 -1.77 -16.15
C ILE A 195 -4.66 -0.45 -16.60
N VAL A 196 -5.51 -0.45 -17.63
CA VAL A 196 -6.19 0.78 -18.09
C VAL A 196 -7.12 1.32 -17.01
N LYS A 197 -7.88 0.44 -16.35
CA LYS A 197 -8.82 0.83 -15.29
C LYS A 197 -8.10 1.42 -14.07
N MET A 198 -7.04 0.77 -13.59
CA MET A 198 -6.41 1.12 -12.30
C MET A 198 -5.31 2.16 -12.46
N GLU A 199 -4.46 2.03 -13.47
CA GLU A 199 -3.24 2.83 -13.59
C GLU A 199 -3.34 3.93 -14.65
N LYS A 200 -4.44 3.99 -15.40
CA LYS A 200 -4.65 4.93 -16.52
C LYS A 200 -3.52 4.89 -17.57
N MET A 201 -2.91 3.71 -17.76
CA MET A 201 -1.87 3.46 -18.76
C MET A 201 -2.17 2.18 -19.55
N THR A 202 -1.48 1.99 -20.66
CA THR A 202 -1.53 0.75 -21.44
C THR A 202 -0.55 -0.27 -20.88
N THR A 203 -0.80 -1.56 -21.16
CA THR A 203 0.15 -2.65 -20.86
C THR A 203 1.54 -2.39 -21.45
N GLN A 204 1.61 -1.78 -22.65
CA GLN A 204 2.89 -1.46 -23.29
C GLN A 204 3.66 -0.38 -22.53
N GLU A 205 2.99 0.67 -22.07
CA GLU A 205 3.61 1.72 -21.24
C GLU A 205 4.11 1.14 -19.93
N LEU A 206 3.29 0.34 -19.24
CA LEU A 206 3.69 -0.36 -18.03
C LEU A 206 4.96 -1.19 -18.23
N PHE A 207 4.97 -2.08 -19.23
CA PHE A 207 6.13 -2.95 -19.44
C PHE A 207 7.37 -2.22 -19.95
N SER A 208 7.23 -1.05 -20.58
CA SER A 208 8.39 -0.21 -20.89
C SER A 208 9.11 0.26 -19.62
N ILE A 209 8.36 0.53 -18.54
CA ILE A 209 8.90 0.89 -17.21
C ILE A 209 9.48 -0.35 -16.52
N LEU A 210 8.72 -1.44 -16.48
CA LEU A 210 9.12 -2.67 -15.77
C LEU A 210 10.36 -3.33 -16.41
N ASP A 211 10.44 -3.37 -17.74
CA ASP A 211 11.60 -3.91 -18.47
C ASP A 211 12.86 -3.06 -18.22
N ASP A 212 12.76 -1.74 -18.17
CA ASP A 212 13.89 -0.86 -17.86
C ASP A 212 14.43 -1.14 -16.44
N PHE A 213 13.54 -1.27 -15.45
CA PHE A 213 13.94 -1.63 -14.08
C PHE A 213 14.56 -3.02 -14.00
N GLU A 214 13.96 -4.01 -14.67
CA GLU A 214 14.44 -5.38 -14.70
C GLU A 214 15.87 -5.43 -15.24
N VAL A 215 16.14 -4.75 -16.37
CA VAL A 215 17.46 -4.72 -17.01
C VAL A 215 18.49 -4.02 -16.11
N ARG A 216 18.15 -2.88 -15.49
CA ARG A 216 19.08 -2.12 -14.63
C ARG A 216 19.51 -2.87 -13.39
N THR A 217 18.66 -3.73 -12.85
CA THR A 217 18.89 -4.42 -11.56
C THR A 217 19.37 -5.87 -11.72
N ARG A 218 19.24 -6.45 -12.93
CA ARG A 218 19.51 -7.88 -13.18
C ARG A 218 20.90 -8.32 -12.73
N ASP A 219 21.93 -7.61 -13.14
CA ASP A 219 23.31 -8.04 -12.89
C ASP A 219 23.68 -7.94 -11.41
N SER A 220 23.29 -6.86 -10.73
CA SER A 220 23.49 -6.71 -9.28
C SER A 220 22.78 -7.83 -8.52
N HIS A 221 21.51 -8.06 -8.82
CA HIS A 221 20.71 -9.14 -8.23
C HIS A 221 21.35 -10.51 -8.40
N LEU A 222 21.71 -10.89 -9.64
CA LEU A 222 22.33 -12.19 -9.91
C LEU A 222 23.72 -12.33 -9.25
N ASN A 223 24.45 -11.25 -9.09
CA ASN A 223 25.73 -11.26 -8.37
C ASN A 223 25.54 -11.49 -6.87
N SER A 224 24.51 -10.92 -6.26
CA SER A 224 24.15 -11.17 -4.86
C SER A 224 23.76 -12.63 -4.62
N LEU A 225 22.99 -13.26 -5.52
CA LEU A 225 22.70 -14.70 -5.43
C LEU A 225 23.97 -15.55 -5.51
N LYS A 226 24.88 -15.24 -6.45
CA LYS A 226 26.17 -15.95 -6.57
C LYS A 226 27.04 -15.77 -5.33
N ALA A 227 27.04 -14.57 -4.74
CA ALA A 227 27.78 -14.30 -3.51
C ALA A 227 27.22 -15.13 -2.35
N LEU A 228 25.88 -15.15 -2.19
CA LEU A 228 25.21 -15.96 -1.18
C LEU A 228 25.52 -17.45 -1.34
N ALA A 229 25.38 -17.99 -2.55
CA ALA A 229 25.68 -19.40 -2.82
C ALA A 229 27.16 -19.74 -2.57
N LYS A 230 28.07 -18.82 -2.87
CA LYS A 230 29.51 -18.98 -2.57
C LYS A 230 29.79 -19.00 -1.07
N GLU A 231 29.08 -18.18 -0.29
CA GLU A 231 29.28 -18.05 1.16
C GLU A 231 28.60 -19.19 1.94
N LYS A 232 27.33 -19.47 1.61
CA LYS A 232 26.44 -20.34 2.40
C LYS A 232 26.06 -21.65 1.68
N GLY A 233 26.53 -21.85 0.45
CA GLY A 233 26.25 -23.02 -0.38
C GLY A 233 24.99 -22.86 -1.23
N GLU A 234 24.86 -23.68 -2.27
CA GLU A 234 23.71 -23.65 -3.22
C GLU A 234 22.35 -23.86 -2.53
N GLN A 235 22.31 -24.58 -1.41
CA GLN A 235 21.07 -24.79 -0.65
C GLN A 235 20.53 -23.49 -0.03
N ALA A 236 21.36 -22.45 0.12
CA ALA A 236 20.91 -21.12 0.52
C ALA A 236 20.02 -20.46 -0.53
N LEU A 237 19.97 -20.97 -1.78
CA LEU A 237 19.09 -20.47 -2.84
C LEU A 237 17.78 -21.27 -2.96
N SER A 238 17.55 -22.29 -2.12
CA SER A 238 16.26 -23.00 -2.12
C SER A 238 15.16 -22.07 -1.59
N GLY A 239 13.93 -22.20 -2.10
CA GLY A 239 12.82 -21.33 -1.69
C GLY A 239 12.59 -21.30 -0.17
N HIS A 240 12.77 -22.43 0.51
CA HIS A 240 12.63 -22.53 1.97
C HIS A 240 13.83 -22.02 2.77
N ASN A 241 15.01 -21.82 2.15
CA ASN A 241 16.19 -21.30 2.84
C ASN A 241 16.55 -19.87 2.45
N PHE A 242 16.10 -19.38 1.29
CA PHE A 242 16.64 -18.16 0.70
C PHE A 242 16.51 -16.95 1.62
N VAL A 243 15.31 -16.61 2.07
CA VAL A 243 15.11 -15.46 2.97
C VAL A 243 15.79 -15.68 4.32
N TYR A 244 15.67 -16.88 4.90
CA TYR A 244 16.35 -17.23 6.15
C TYR A 244 17.88 -17.07 6.05
N SER A 245 18.46 -17.33 4.88
CA SER A 245 19.90 -17.30 4.67
C SER A 245 20.49 -15.89 4.75
N PHE A 246 19.70 -14.83 4.63
CA PHE A 246 20.19 -13.45 4.79
C PHE A 246 19.36 -12.59 5.75
N ALA A 247 18.30 -13.15 6.35
CA ALA A 247 17.60 -12.51 7.45
C ALA A 247 18.57 -12.31 8.64
N GLY A 248 18.86 -11.06 8.98
CA GLY A 248 19.71 -10.71 10.12
C GLY A 248 18.94 -10.69 11.44
N ASP A 249 19.63 -10.88 12.57
CA ASP A 249 19.08 -10.74 13.94
C ASP A 249 19.09 -9.28 14.42
N VAL A 250 19.44 -8.33 13.54
CA VAL A 250 19.67 -6.90 13.89
C VAL A 250 18.41 -6.23 14.44
N MET A 251 17.20 -6.69 14.08
CA MET A 251 15.95 -6.15 14.62
C MET A 251 15.83 -6.36 16.14
N ARG A 252 16.42 -7.43 16.68
CA ARG A 252 16.47 -7.68 18.13
C ARG A 252 17.40 -6.68 18.83
N GLU A 253 18.49 -6.28 18.18
CA GLU A 253 19.41 -5.25 18.69
C GLU A 253 18.83 -3.83 18.58
N LEU A 254 17.96 -3.59 17.58
CA LEU A 254 17.26 -2.33 17.40
C LEU A 254 16.08 -2.16 18.37
N ASP A 255 15.39 -3.24 18.77
CA ASP A 255 14.17 -3.23 19.62
C ASP A 255 14.24 -2.28 20.83
N PRO A 256 15.34 -2.24 21.63
CA PRO A 256 15.44 -1.33 22.79
C PRO A 256 15.38 0.16 22.43
N TYR A 257 15.72 0.52 21.19
CA TYR A 257 15.71 1.91 20.72
C TYR A 257 14.38 2.32 20.09
N VAL A 258 13.51 1.36 19.77
CA VAL A 258 12.25 1.60 19.06
C VAL A 258 11.02 1.02 19.77
N PRO A 259 10.83 1.26 21.09
CA PRO A 259 9.66 0.76 21.80
C PRO A 259 8.38 1.37 21.22
N PHE A 260 7.31 0.56 21.17
CA PHE A 260 6.03 0.99 20.58
C PHE A 260 5.38 2.14 21.36
N SER A 261 5.61 2.22 22.67
CA SER A 261 5.13 3.31 23.53
C SER A 261 5.47 4.69 22.94
N LYS A 262 6.66 4.85 22.35
CA LYS A 262 7.15 6.10 21.73
C LYS A 262 6.68 6.33 20.30
N SER A 263 6.00 5.37 19.65
CA SER A 263 5.67 5.45 18.23
C SER A 263 4.76 6.64 17.88
N LEU A 264 3.74 6.90 18.71
CA LEU A 264 2.82 8.02 18.49
C LEU A 264 3.55 9.37 18.53
N ARG A 265 4.41 9.58 19.54
CA ARG A 265 5.21 10.79 19.65
C ARG A 265 6.13 10.99 18.46
N ARG A 266 6.86 9.93 18.06
CA ARG A 266 7.76 9.97 16.90
C ARG A 266 7.03 10.31 15.61
N TRP A 267 5.83 9.78 15.42
CA TRP A 267 4.99 10.12 14.28
C TRP A 267 4.57 11.60 14.31
N VAL A 268 3.96 12.07 15.41
CA VAL A 268 3.55 13.47 15.57
C VAL A 268 4.71 14.43 15.31
N GLU A 269 5.85 14.15 15.93
CA GLU A 269 7.03 14.99 15.84
C GLU A 269 7.69 14.97 14.46
N SER A 270 7.78 13.81 13.81
CA SER A 270 8.36 13.70 12.46
C SER A 270 7.48 14.42 11.44
N PHE A 271 6.17 14.18 11.46
CA PHE A 271 5.22 14.81 10.54
C PHE A 271 5.14 16.33 10.78
N GLY A 272 5.14 16.76 12.04
CA GLY A 272 5.15 18.17 12.42
C GLY A 272 6.42 18.89 11.95
N ARG A 273 7.59 18.25 12.00
CA ARG A 273 8.86 18.84 11.50
C ARG A 273 8.99 18.81 9.99
N LEU A 274 8.26 17.93 9.31
CA LEU A 274 8.11 17.96 7.85
C LEU A 274 7.09 19.02 7.37
N ASN A 275 6.42 19.74 8.28
CA ASN A 275 5.28 20.62 8.00
C ASN A 275 4.16 19.92 7.21
N ILE A 276 3.84 18.67 7.59
CA ILE A 276 2.67 17.98 7.08
C ILE A 276 1.44 18.51 7.82
N ASP A 277 0.55 19.18 7.09
CA ASP A 277 -0.68 19.79 7.58
C ASP A 277 -1.89 18.90 7.23
N PHE A 278 -2.68 18.47 8.20
CA PHE A 278 -3.88 17.64 8.00
C PHE A 278 -5.16 18.48 7.76
N SER A 279 -5.02 19.76 7.46
CA SER A 279 -6.07 20.68 7.01
C SER A 279 -7.34 20.67 7.87
N GLY A 280 -7.20 20.55 9.19
CA GLY A 280 -8.30 20.51 10.15
C GLY A 280 -9.01 19.16 10.25
N ALA A 281 -8.41 18.07 9.75
CA ALA A 281 -9.03 16.75 9.75
C ALA A 281 -9.27 16.20 11.17
N GLU A 282 -10.23 15.29 11.27
CA GLU A 282 -10.45 14.46 12.46
C GLU A 282 -9.85 13.07 12.21
N LEU A 283 -8.96 12.63 13.09
CA LEU A 283 -8.23 11.38 12.99
C LEU A 283 -8.59 10.42 14.13
N THR A 284 -9.02 9.19 13.80
CA THR A 284 -9.20 8.10 14.78
C THR A 284 -8.18 6.99 14.54
N LEU A 285 -7.36 6.70 15.54
CA LEU A 285 -6.26 5.73 15.44
C LEU A 285 -6.53 4.51 16.34
N ASP A 286 -6.77 3.32 15.76
CA ASP A 286 -6.85 2.05 16.52
C ASP A 286 -5.55 1.26 16.28
N LEU A 287 -4.57 1.37 17.19
CA LEU A 287 -3.19 0.97 16.89
C LEU A 287 -2.78 -0.42 17.40
N LEU A 288 -3.54 -1.00 18.34
CA LEU A 288 -3.15 -2.21 19.06
C LEU A 288 -3.82 -3.47 18.49
N ASP A 289 -3.13 -4.61 18.55
CA ASP A 289 -3.77 -5.89 18.22
C ASP A 289 -4.84 -6.26 19.27
N ARG A 290 -5.96 -6.78 18.78
CA ARG A 290 -7.10 -7.19 19.62
C ARG A 290 -7.86 -8.32 18.95
N LYS A 291 -8.39 -9.24 19.75
CA LYS A 291 -9.29 -10.29 19.26
C LYS A 291 -10.53 -9.67 18.60
N GLY A 292 -10.81 -10.09 17.37
CA GLY A 292 -11.98 -9.63 16.61
C GLY A 292 -11.69 -8.44 15.69
N LYS A 293 -10.57 -7.75 15.90
CA LYS A 293 -10.08 -6.71 15.00
C LYS A 293 -9.49 -7.33 13.73
N TYR A 294 -9.66 -6.65 12.62
CA TYR A 294 -9.05 -7.00 11.34
C TYR A 294 -7.51 -7.07 11.46
N PRO A 295 -6.86 -8.16 11.02
CA PRO A 295 -5.46 -8.43 11.33
C PRO A 295 -4.48 -7.80 10.33
N ASN A 296 -4.74 -6.58 9.84
CA ASN A 296 -3.85 -5.79 8.97
C ASN A 296 -4.06 -4.28 9.19
N GLY A 297 -3.01 -3.50 8.93
CA GLY A 297 -3.09 -2.04 8.82
C GLY A 297 -3.89 -1.60 7.59
N PHE A 298 -4.63 -0.50 7.73
CA PHE A 298 -5.29 0.21 6.63
C PHE A 298 -5.69 1.63 7.08
N CYS A 299 -5.96 2.50 6.10
CA CYS A 299 -6.45 3.86 6.29
C CYS A 299 -7.67 4.08 5.39
N HIS A 300 -8.74 4.67 5.93
CA HIS A 300 -9.94 5.00 5.16
C HIS A 300 -10.51 6.37 5.58
N GLY A 301 -11.21 7.04 4.66
CA GLY A 301 -11.68 8.43 4.86
C GLY A 301 -13.21 8.56 4.90
N PRO A 302 -13.91 8.25 6.02
CA PRO A 302 -15.37 8.36 6.15
C PRO A 302 -16.01 9.62 5.58
N VAL A 303 -15.32 10.76 5.77
CA VAL A 303 -15.68 12.03 5.12
C VAL A 303 -14.50 12.44 4.23
N PRO A 304 -14.65 12.42 2.90
CA PRO A 304 -13.61 12.95 2.01
C PRO A 304 -13.48 14.46 2.19
N SER A 305 -12.25 14.98 2.15
CA SER A 305 -12.03 16.42 2.10
C SER A 305 -12.33 16.98 0.70
N PHE A 306 -12.93 18.17 0.64
CA PHE A 306 -13.20 18.94 -0.58
C PHE A 306 -13.74 20.35 -0.23
N TYR A 307 -13.86 21.22 -1.23
CA TYR A 307 -14.62 22.48 -1.11
C TYR A 307 -16.07 22.30 -1.55
N ASP A 308 -17.01 22.40 -0.60
CA ASP A 308 -18.44 22.48 -0.89
C ASP A 308 -18.84 23.95 -1.09
N GLN A 309 -19.06 24.34 -2.35
CA GLN A 309 -19.50 25.70 -2.71
C GLN A 309 -18.62 26.80 -2.09
N GLY A 310 -17.30 26.57 -2.07
CA GLY A 310 -16.30 27.50 -1.51
C GLY A 310 -16.07 27.37 0.00
N THR A 311 -16.83 26.52 0.69
CA THR A 311 -16.61 26.18 2.11
C THR A 311 -15.74 24.94 2.21
N TRP A 312 -14.66 25.01 3.00
CA TRP A 312 -13.80 23.85 3.24
C TRP A 312 -14.53 22.81 4.09
N VAL A 313 -14.53 21.56 3.63
CA VAL A 313 -14.96 20.39 4.40
C VAL A 313 -13.72 19.59 4.78
N PRO A 314 -13.30 19.59 6.06
CA PRO A 314 -12.16 18.79 6.50
C PRO A 314 -12.46 17.30 6.40
N ALA A 315 -11.43 16.49 6.18
CA ALA A 315 -11.59 15.04 6.16
C ALA A 315 -11.90 14.49 7.56
N GLN A 316 -12.62 13.38 7.61
CA GLN A 316 -12.53 12.44 8.72
C GLN A 316 -11.82 11.21 8.20
N VAL A 317 -10.75 10.81 8.89
CA VAL A 317 -9.90 9.69 8.49
C VAL A 317 -9.69 8.78 9.70
N ASN A 318 -9.86 7.48 9.51
CA ASN A 318 -9.46 6.51 10.52
C ASN A 318 -8.38 5.63 9.92
N PHE A 319 -7.43 5.22 10.76
CA PHE A 319 -6.46 4.21 10.36
C PHE A 319 -6.04 3.33 11.52
N THR A 320 -5.44 2.20 11.17
CA THR A 320 -5.17 1.14 12.13
C THR A 320 -3.81 0.49 11.94
N SER A 321 -3.29 -0.08 13.03
CA SER A 321 -2.18 -1.03 13.03
C SER A 321 -2.49 -2.20 13.97
N ASN A 322 -1.68 -3.26 13.94
CA ASN A 322 -1.83 -4.43 14.82
C ASN A 322 -0.63 -4.61 15.73
N ALA A 323 -0.15 -3.52 16.34
CA ALA A 323 1.03 -3.56 17.19
C ALA A 323 0.77 -4.39 18.45
N LYS A 324 1.78 -5.17 18.84
CA LYS A 324 1.87 -5.97 20.05
C LYS A 324 3.05 -5.48 20.88
N PRO A 325 2.86 -4.47 21.75
CA PRO A 325 3.98 -3.84 22.46
C PRO A 325 4.85 -4.82 23.25
N ASP A 326 4.29 -5.96 23.66
CA ASP A 326 4.96 -7.04 24.38
C ASP A 326 5.79 -8.00 23.49
N GLN A 327 5.77 -7.86 22.16
CA GLN A 327 6.56 -8.67 21.21
C GLN A 327 7.77 -7.92 20.64
N VAL A 328 8.95 -8.56 20.68
CA VAL A 328 10.20 -8.01 20.10
C VAL A 328 10.00 -7.74 18.61
N GLY A 329 10.45 -6.57 18.14
CA GLY A 329 10.31 -6.10 16.77
C GLY A 329 8.99 -5.37 16.50
N SER A 330 7.95 -5.60 17.31
CA SER A 330 6.64 -4.97 17.09
C SER A 330 6.67 -3.45 17.19
N GLY A 331 7.64 -2.88 17.93
CA GLY A 331 7.80 -1.43 18.00
C GLY A 331 8.18 -0.82 16.65
N TYR A 332 9.15 -1.42 15.96
CA TYR A 332 9.56 -1.01 14.62
C TYR A 332 8.47 -1.26 13.57
N ASP A 333 7.87 -2.46 13.58
CA ASP A 333 6.79 -2.78 12.63
C ASP A 333 5.57 -1.87 12.85
N GLY A 334 5.22 -1.61 14.10
CA GLY A 334 4.10 -0.75 14.47
C GLY A 334 4.31 0.72 14.07
N ILE A 335 5.51 1.28 14.25
CA ILE A 335 5.79 2.64 13.78
C ILE A 335 5.85 2.72 12.25
N ASN A 336 6.33 1.66 11.57
CA ASN A 336 6.31 1.59 10.12
C ASN A 336 4.89 1.67 9.57
N THR A 337 3.97 0.86 10.10
CA THR A 337 2.54 0.97 9.73
C THR A 337 1.98 2.34 10.08
N LEU A 338 2.29 2.90 11.26
CA LEU A 338 1.80 4.22 11.66
C LEU A 338 2.25 5.34 10.69
N PHE A 339 3.50 5.32 10.21
CA PHE A 339 3.99 6.30 9.23
C PHE A 339 3.34 6.11 7.86
N HIS A 340 3.19 4.87 7.43
CA HIS A 340 2.53 4.51 6.18
C HIS A 340 1.08 5.03 6.16
N GLU A 341 0.28 4.61 7.14
CA GLU A 341 -1.13 5.03 7.24
C GLU A 341 -1.28 6.53 7.51
N GLY A 342 -0.35 7.12 8.28
CA GLY A 342 -0.29 8.57 8.48
C GLY A 342 -0.08 9.34 7.18
N GLY A 343 0.69 8.78 6.23
CA GLY A 343 0.86 9.34 4.89
C GLY A 343 -0.42 9.27 4.05
N HIS A 344 -1.17 8.17 4.12
CA HIS A 344 -2.50 8.09 3.52
C HIS A 344 -3.48 9.09 4.13
N ALA A 345 -3.45 9.26 5.46
CA ALA A 345 -4.29 10.25 6.13
C ALA A 345 -3.94 11.68 5.72
N ALA A 346 -2.65 12.00 5.55
CA ALA A 346 -2.22 13.29 5.03
C ALA A 346 -2.71 13.52 3.59
N HIS A 347 -2.67 12.50 2.73
CA HIS A 347 -3.24 12.54 1.39
C HIS A 347 -4.74 12.88 1.42
N PHE A 348 -5.53 12.09 2.14
CA PHE A 348 -6.99 12.28 2.20
C PHE A 348 -7.41 13.60 2.83
N ALA A 349 -6.60 14.13 3.75
CA ALA A 349 -6.81 15.44 4.36
C ALA A 349 -6.56 16.63 3.42
N ASN A 350 -5.79 16.44 2.34
CA ASN A 350 -5.30 17.54 1.50
C ASN A 350 -5.84 17.57 0.07
N VAL A 351 -6.85 16.77 -0.26
CA VAL A 351 -7.53 16.89 -1.56
C VAL A 351 -8.43 18.13 -1.55
N LYS A 352 -8.05 19.14 -2.33
CA LYS A 352 -8.60 20.51 -2.25
C LYS A 352 -9.41 20.91 -3.49
N LEU A 353 -10.04 19.93 -4.13
CA LEU A 353 -10.94 20.15 -5.26
C LEU A 353 -12.40 20.34 -4.82
N ASN A 354 -13.30 20.61 -5.77
CA ASN A 354 -14.66 21.07 -5.50
C ASN A 354 -15.73 19.96 -5.42
N ALA A 355 -15.32 18.70 -5.31
CA ALA A 355 -16.23 17.57 -5.23
C ALA A 355 -15.57 16.35 -4.54
N PRO A 356 -16.32 15.53 -3.80
CA PRO A 356 -15.78 14.36 -3.09
C PRO A 356 -15.34 13.23 -4.04
N CYS A 357 -15.77 13.25 -5.31
CA CYS A 357 -15.31 12.31 -6.32
C CYS A 357 -13.80 12.41 -6.61
N PHE A 358 -13.14 13.49 -6.19
CA PHE A 358 -11.70 13.65 -6.34
C PHE A 358 -10.88 12.94 -5.26
N SER A 359 -11.52 12.59 -4.16
CA SER A 359 -10.90 12.02 -2.95
C SER A 359 -11.24 10.53 -2.80
N GLN A 360 -11.39 9.81 -3.91
CA GLN A 360 -11.60 8.36 -3.86
C GLN A 360 -10.31 7.66 -3.43
N GLU A 361 -10.43 6.60 -2.64
CA GLU A 361 -9.32 5.74 -2.25
C GLU A 361 -8.80 4.92 -3.44
N PHE A 362 -9.71 4.30 -4.19
CA PHE A 362 -9.41 3.47 -5.36
C PHE A 362 -9.83 4.15 -6.67
N ALA A 363 -9.92 3.38 -7.76
CA ALA A 363 -10.27 3.84 -9.10
C ALA A 363 -11.36 4.94 -9.06
N PRO A 364 -11.11 6.12 -9.67
CA PRO A 364 -10.07 6.41 -10.65
C PRO A 364 -8.70 6.83 -10.05
N THR A 365 -8.50 6.70 -8.73
CA THR A 365 -7.19 6.83 -8.10
C THR A 365 -6.35 5.59 -8.41
N SER A 366 -5.11 5.81 -8.86
CA SER A 366 -4.14 4.72 -9.06
C SER A 366 -3.63 4.25 -7.71
N MET A 367 -3.48 2.93 -7.56
CA MET A 367 -2.87 2.35 -6.37
C MET A 367 -1.43 2.85 -6.22
N ALA A 368 -0.65 2.83 -7.30
CA ALA A 368 0.72 3.37 -7.28
C ALA A 368 0.78 4.82 -6.80
N TYR A 369 -0.17 5.66 -7.24
CA TYR A 369 -0.26 7.05 -6.79
C TYR A 369 -0.61 7.17 -5.30
N ALA A 370 -1.54 6.37 -4.80
CA ALA A 370 -1.89 6.37 -3.37
C ALA A 370 -0.72 5.88 -2.50
N GLU A 371 -0.08 4.78 -2.88
CA GLU A 371 1.04 4.15 -2.18
C GLU A 371 2.31 5.00 -2.20
N THR A 372 2.58 5.76 -3.27
CA THR A 372 3.80 6.60 -3.36
C THR A 372 3.93 7.56 -2.18
N GLN A 373 2.81 8.07 -1.69
CA GLN A 373 2.78 9.12 -0.70
C GLN A 373 2.93 8.56 0.72
N SER A 374 2.30 7.42 1.02
CA SER A 374 2.46 6.69 2.28
C SER A 374 3.86 6.09 2.38
N MET A 375 4.32 5.43 1.32
CA MET A 375 5.66 4.84 1.25
C MET A 375 6.78 5.88 1.27
N PHE A 376 6.52 7.11 0.83
CA PHE A 376 7.51 8.18 1.02
C PHE A 376 7.72 8.46 2.51
N CYS A 377 6.63 8.55 3.29
CA CYS A 377 6.71 8.82 4.73
C CYS A 377 7.39 7.68 5.49
N ASP A 378 7.02 6.41 5.25
CA ASP A 378 7.64 5.27 5.95
C ASP A 378 9.11 5.03 5.53
N SER A 379 9.51 5.42 4.31
CA SER A 379 10.90 5.28 3.85
C SER A 379 11.91 6.01 4.74
N LEU A 380 11.48 7.06 5.44
CA LEU A 380 12.31 7.85 6.36
C LEU A 380 12.79 7.04 7.57
N LEU A 381 12.05 6.01 7.98
CA LEU A 381 12.38 5.20 9.17
C LEU A 381 13.67 4.40 9.03
N THR A 382 14.14 4.23 7.80
CA THR A 382 15.41 3.56 7.49
C THR A 382 16.58 4.51 7.30
N ASP A 383 16.34 5.83 7.26
CA ASP A 383 17.40 6.83 7.12
C ASP A 383 18.19 6.93 8.43
N ALA A 384 19.52 6.91 8.35
CA ALA A 384 20.38 6.87 9.53
C ALA A 384 20.27 8.14 10.38
N ASP A 385 20.04 9.31 9.76
CA ASP A 385 19.81 10.55 10.52
C ASP A 385 18.45 10.55 11.24
N TRP A 386 17.42 9.92 10.69
CA TRP A 386 16.15 9.70 11.40
C TRP A 386 16.36 8.75 12.57
N LEU A 387 17.02 7.61 12.35
CA LEU A 387 17.34 6.64 13.39
C LEU A 387 18.14 7.29 14.54
N LYS A 388 19.17 8.09 14.22
CA LYS A 388 19.95 8.83 15.23
C LYS A 388 19.15 9.84 16.02
N GLN A 389 18.11 10.43 15.43
CA GLN A 389 17.30 11.43 16.13
C GLN A 389 16.17 10.83 16.96
N TYR A 390 15.56 9.74 16.49
CA TYR A 390 14.30 9.24 17.03
C TYR A 390 14.40 7.86 17.67
N ALA A 391 15.31 7.00 17.23
CA ALA A 391 15.54 5.68 17.83
C ALA A 391 16.51 5.81 19.02
N LEU A 392 15.93 6.16 20.17
CA LEU A 392 16.63 6.36 21.44
C LEU A 392 16.28 5.25 22.43
N ASP A 393 17.26 4.82 23.22
CA ASP A 393 17.07 3.91 24.35
C ASP A 393 16.42 4.63 25.56
N ASP A 394 16.16 3.89 26.65
CA ASP A 394 15.56 4.41 27.88
C ASP A 394 16.40 5.50 28.57
N ASP A 395 17.71 5.51 28.34
CA ASP A 395 18.65 6.50 28.85
C ASP A 395 18.77 7.73 27.91
N GLY A 396 18.08 7.71 26.77
CA GLY A 396 18.07 8.76 25.76
C GLY A 396 19.26 8.72 24.81
N ASN A 397 20.02 7.63 24.77
CA ASN A 397 21.14 7.46 23.82
C ASN A 397 20.60 6.99 22.46
N PRO A 398 21.14 7.52 21.35
CA PRO A 398 20.74 7.07 20.01
C PRO A 398 21.31 5.70 19.69
N VAL A 399 20.61 4.98 18.81
CA VAL A 399 21.10 3.72 18.20
C VAL A 399 22.51 3.89 17.66
N THR A 400 23.37 2.89 17.82
CA THR A 400 24.79 2.99 17.45
C THR A 400 25.01 2.87 15.94
N ASP A 401 26.16 3.37 15.46
CA ASP A 401 26.53 3.27 14.04
C ASP A 401 26.68 1.80 13.63
N GLU A 402 27.14 0.94 14.53
CA GLU A 402 27.32 -0.50 14.30
C GLU A 402 25.99 -1.19 14.01
N ILE A 403 24.92 -0.86 14.74
CA ILE A 403 23.59 -1.43 14.51
C ILE A 403 23.04 -0.97 13.15
N ILE A 404 23.13 0.33 12.84
CA ILE A 404 22.69 0.87 11.54
C ILE A 404 23.45 0.19 10.40
N LYS A 405 24.77 0.09 10.53
CA LYS A 405 25.60 -0.58 9.54
C LYS A 405 25.23 -2.06 9.39
N ALA A 406 24.96 -2.77 10.48
CA ALA A 406 24.52 -4.17 10.43
C ALA A 406 23.16 -4.34 9.70
N MET A 407 22.24 -3.38 9.84
CA MET A 407 21.00 -3.35 9.05
C MET A 407 21.30 -3.25 7.55
N ILE A 408 22.23 -2.38 7.14
CA ILE A 408 22.64 -2.23 5.74
C ILE A 408 23.35 -3.49 5.24
N ASP A 409 24.30 -4.02 6.02
CA ASP A 409 25.08 -5.22 5.66
C ASP A 409 24.17 -6.43 5.37
N SER A 410 23.05 -6.54 6.08
CA SER A 410 22.07 -7.62 5.86
C SER A 410 21.10 -7.37 4.71
N ARG A 411 20.61 -6.13 4.53
CA ARG A 411 19.55 -5.81 3.56
C ARG A 411 20.08 -5.41 2.18
N GLN A 412 21.11 -4.58 2.13
CA GLN A 412 21.57 -3.97 0.88
C GLN A 412 21.90 -4.99 -0.23
N PRO A 413 22.56 -6.13 0.04
CA PRO A 413 22.83 -7.12 -1.01
C PRO A 413 21.57 -7.66 -1.68
N PHE A 414 20.43 -7.69 -0.96
CA PHE A 414 19.17 -8.26 -1.45
C PHE A 414 18.11 -7.19 -1.72
N LYS A 415 18.47 -5.90 -1.71
CA LYS A 415 17.54 -4.81 -2.02
C LYS A 415 16.92 -4.98 -3.42
N ALA A 416 17.73 -5.37 -4.40
CA ALA A 416 17.23 -5.70 -5.73
C ALA A 416 16.26 -6.90 -5.74
N TYR A 417 16.50 -7.92 -4.92
CA TYR A 417 15.60 -9.07 -4.81
C TYR A 417 14.23 -8.67 -4.25
N GLU A 418 14.20 -7.82 -3.21
CA GLU A 418 12.94 -7.33 -2.61
C GLU A 418 12.04 -6.70 -3.68
N GLU A 419 12.58 -5.77 -4.47
CA GLU A 419 11.82 -5.11 -5.54
C GLU A 419 11.45 -6.08 -6.69
N ARG A 420 12.37 -6.99 -7.04
CA ARG A 420 12.12 -8.00 -8.08
C ARG A 420 11.08 -9.04 -7.66
N SER A 421 10.89 -9.26 -6.35
CA SER A 421 9.83 -10.11 -5.81
C SER A 421 8.42 -9.51 -6.03
N ILE A 422 8.34 -8.20 -6.25
CA ILE A 422 7.12 -7.52 -6.73
C ILE A 422 7.05 -7.61 -8.25
N LEU A 423 8.16 -7.32 -8.94
CA LEU A 423 8.27 -7.34 -10.40
C LEU A 423 7.84 -8.68 -11.04
N VAL A 424 8.14 -9.82 -10.42
CA VAL A 424 7.84 -11.15 -10.99
C VAL A 424 6.32 -11.38 -11.19
N VAL A 425 5.47 -10.75 -10.36
CA VAL A 425 4.02 -10.95 -10.38
C VAL A 425 3.36 -10.43 -11.66
N PRO A 426 3.53 -9.15 -12.08
CA PRO A 426 2.95 -8.67 -13.33
C PRO A 426 3.48 -9.40 -14.58
N TYR A 427 4.74 -9.88 -14.58
CA TYR A 427 5.25 -10.72 -15.68
C TYR A 427 4.49 -12.04 -15.76
N PHE A 428 4.26 -12.69 -14.61
CA PHE A 428 3.49 -13.92 -14.54
C PHE A 428 2.04 -13.71 -14.96
N GLU A 429 1.35 -12.71 -14.38
CA GLU A 429 -0.06 -12.44 -14.68
C GLU A 429 -0.27 -12.10 -16.15
N ARG A 430 0.56 -11.23 -16.74
CA ARG A 430 0.47 -10.92 -18.17
C ARG A 430 0.57 -12.19 -19.02
N ALA A 431 1.60 -13.01 -18.78
CA ALA A 431 1.80 -14.24 -19.54
C ALA A 431 0.65 -15.24 -19.33
N LEU A 432 0.14 -15.36 -18.11
CA LEU A 432 -0.98 -16.23 -17.75
C LEU A 432 -2.26 -15.86 -18.51
N TYR A 433 -2.61 -14.58 -18.55
CA TYR A 433 -3.82 -14.13 -19.26
C TYR A 433 -3.67 -14.14 -20.79
N GLU A 434 -2.44 -14.24 -21.31
CA GLU A 434 -2.18 -14.41 -22.75
C GLU A 434 -2.31 -15.85 -23.23
N LEU A 435 -2.30 -16.85 -22.33
CA LEU A 435 -2.54 -18.25 -22.68
C LEU A 435 -3.95 -18.45 -23.26
N SER A 436 -4.05 -19.31 -24.26
CA SER A 436 -5.35 -19.77 -24.77
C SER A 436 -6.03 -20.72 -23.78
N ASP A 437 -7.35 -20.89 -23.90
CA ASP A 437 -8.14 -21.75 -23.01
C ASP A 437 -7.67 -23.22 -22.99
N ASP A 438 -7.07 -23.70 -24.09
CA ASP A 438 -6.51 -25.04 -24.22
C ASP A 438 -5.11 -25.15 -23.57
N GLU A 439 -4.37 -24.05 -23.50
CA GLU A 439 -3.06 -23.97 -22.84
C GLU A 439 -3.19 -23.81 -21.32
N LEU A 440 -4.33 -23.33 -20.82
CA LEU A 440 -4.63 -23.19 -19.39
C LEU A 440 -4.83 -24.56 -18.71
N THR A 441 -3.72 -25.26 -18.53
CA THR A 441 -3.62 -26.54 -17.82
C THR A 441 -2.80 -26.38 -16.54
N ILE A 442 -2.99 -27.28 -15.57
CA ILE A 442 -2.23 -27.29 -14.31
C ILE A 442 -0.73 -27.33 -14.58
N GLU A 443 -0.29 -28.20 -15.50
CA GLU A 443 1.13 -28.37 -15.86
C GLU A 443 1.70 -27.09 -16.48
N ASN A 444 1.02 -26.50 -17.45
CA ASN A 444 1.50 -25.31 -18.14
C ASN A 444 1.57 -24.10 -17.20
N ILE A 445 0.57 -23.90 -16.35
CA ILE A 445 0.54 -22.77 -15.41
C ILE A 445 1.61 -22.94 -14.33
N THR A 446 1.77 -24.16 -13.78
CA THR A 446 2.85 -24.46 -12.83
C THR A 446 4.22 -24.20 -13.46
N LYS A 447 4.42 -24.67 -14.70
CA LYS A 447 5.66 -24.43 -15.45
C LYS A 447 5.89 -22.94 -15.69
N LEU A 448 4.86 -22.20 -16.11
CA LEU A 448 4.93 -20.76 -16.32
C LEU A 448 5.36 -20.03 -15.04
N ALA A 449 4.81 -20.40 -13.88
CA ALA A 449 5.20 -19.83 -12.60
C ALA A 449 6.69 -20.06 -12.30
N ARG A 450 7.17 -21.31 -12.40
CA ARG A 450 8.59 -21.66 -12.15
C ARG A 450 9.54 -20.98 -13.14
N ASP A 451 9.19 -20.95 -14.42
CA ASP A 451 10.00 -20.29 -15.45
C ASP A 451 10.10 -18.78 -15.20
N THR A 452 9.00 -18.13 -14.80
CA THR A 452 8.95 -16.69 -14.52
C THR A 452 9.77 -16.34 -13.28
N GLU A 453 9.67 -17.12 -12.21
CA GLU A 453 10.50 -16.94 -11.02
C GLU A 453 11.98 -17.13 -11.32
N LYS A 454 12.33 -18.14 -12.10
CA LYS A 454 13.72 -18.35 -12.52
C LYS A 454 14.24 -17.20 -13.37
N GLN A 455 13.43 -16.71 -14.29
CA GLN A 455 13.80 -15.59 -15.16
C GLN A 455 14.01 -14.29 -14.38
N ILE A 456 13.08 -13.94 -13.49
CA ILE A 456 13.09 -12.64 -12.79
C ILE A 456 13.88 -12.71 -11.49
N LEU A 457 13.68 -13.74 -10.68
CA LEU A 457 14.30 -13.90 -9.36
C LEU A 457 15.60 -14.70 -9.40
N GLY A 458 15.91 -15.43 -10.48
CA GLY A 458 17.10 -16.30 -10.52
C GLY A 458 17.01 -17.52 -9.60
N LEU A 459 15.82 -17.84 -9.08
CA LEU A 459 15.55 -18.97 -8.18
C LEU A 459 14.71 -20.02 -8.91
N GLU A 460 14.99 -21.32 -8.70
CA GLU A 460 14.16 -22.39 -9.28
C GLU A 460 12.73 -22.41 -8.72
N CYS A 461 12.58 -21.96 -7.47
CA CYS A 461 11.30 -21.73 -6.84
C CYS A 461 11.43 -20.60 -5.81
N SER A 462 10.51 -19.64 -5.84
CA SER A 462 10.50 -18.51 -4.94
C SER A 462 10.11 -18.93 -3.51
N PRO A 463 10.57 -18.18 -2.49
CA PRO A 463 10.13 -18.38 -1.09
C PRO A 463 8.63 -18.18 -0.90
N ARG A 464 8.01 -17.35 -1.74
CA ARG A 464 6.57 -17.15 -1.82
C ARG A 464 6.09 -17.52 -3.23
N PRO A 465 5.77 -18.80 -3.47
CA PRO A 465 5.35 -19.29 -4.78
C PRO A 465 4.23 -18.43 -5.39
N LEU A 466 4.37 -18.07 -6.68
CA LEU A 466 3.53 -17.09 -7.36
C LEU A 466 2.01 -17.33 -7.21
N ILE A 467 1.54 -18.57 -7.35
CA ILE A 467 0.10 -18.87 -7.34
C ILE A 467 -0.45 -18.84 -5.90
N ALA A 468 0.42 -18.96 -4.89
CA ALA A 468 0.05 -18.85 -3.48
C ALA A 468 -0.14 -17.38 -3.04
N ILE A 469 0.12 -16.40 -3.91
CA ILE A 469 -0.12 -14.98 -3.65
C ILE A 469 -1.63 -14.71 -3.69
N PRO A 470 -2.28 -14.30 -2.58
CA PRO A 470 -3.74 -14.12 -2.54
C PRO A 470 -4.29 -13.07 -3.50
N HIS A 471 -3.46 -12.10 -3.90
CA HIS A 471 -3.87 -11.00 -4.78
C HIS A 471 -4.38 -11.50 -6.14
N LEU A 472 -3.91 -12.67 -6.59
CA LEU A 472 -4.33 -13.26 -7.85
C LEU A 472 -5.79 -13.74 -7.82
N LEU A 473 -6.40 -13.88 -6.64
CA LEU A 473 -7.70 -14.54 -6.45
C LEU A 473 -8.91 -13.58 -6.43
N SER A 474 -8.72 -12.28 -6.18
CA SER A 474 -9.82 -11.30 -6.17
C SER A 474 -9.73 -10.33 -7.34
N ASP A 475 -10.86 -9.95 -7.92
CA ASP A 475 -10.90 -8.96 -9.01
C ASP A 475 -10.30 -7.61 -8.61
N GLU A 476 -10.44 -7.23 -7.34
CA GLU A 476 -9.97 -5.95 -6.80
C GLU A 476 -8.44 -5.85 -6.75
N SER A 477 -7.73 -6.97 -6.65
CA SER A 477 -6.26 -6.98 -6.46
C SER A 477 -5.48 -7.76 -7.53
N ALA A 478 -6.15 -8.52 -8.39
CA ALA A 478 -5.53 -9.17 -9.53
C ALA A 478 -5.07 -8.13 -10.55
N CYS A 479 -3.87 -8.34 -11.13
CA CYS A 479 -3.23 -7.41 -12.05
C CYS A 479 -3.03 -6.01 -11.45
N ALA A 480 -2.91 -5.90 -10.12
CA ALA A 480 -2.62 -4.65 -9.41
C ALA A 480 -1.21 -4.64 -8.80
N TYR A 481 -0.57 -5.80 -8.56
CA TYR A 481 0.65 -5.91 -7.74
C TYR A 481 1.81 -5.01 -8.16
N GLN A 482 1.91 -4.68 -9.46
CA GLN A 482 2.88 -3.70 -9.97
C GLN A 482 2.77 -2.31 -9.33
N GLY A 483 1.61 -1.93 -8.80
CA GLY A 483 1.41 -0.61 -8.21
C GLY A 483 2.33 -0.34 -7.03
N TYR A 484 2.67 -1.36 -6.23
CA TYR A 484 3.68 -1.24 -5.16
C TYR A 484 5.07 -0.92 -5.71
N LEU A 485 5.48 -1.60 -6.78
CA LEU A 485 6.79 -1.35 -7.39
C LEU A 485 6.83 0.03 -8.07
N LEU A 486 5.74 0.41 -8.75
CA LEU A 486 5.61 1.74 -9.33
C LEU A 486 5.68 2.83 -8.24
N ALA A 487 5.08 2.58 -7.08
CA ALA A 487 5.15 3.48 -5.94
C ALA A 487 6.57 3.59 -5.38
N HIS A 488 7.28 2.48 -5.16
CA HIS A 488 8.69 2.53 -4.76
C HIS A 488 9.56 3.30 -5.76
N MET A 489 9.39 3.09 -7.07
CA MET A 489 10.14 3.87 -8.07
C MET A 489 9.88 5.37 -7.93
N ALA A 490 8.62 5.78 -7.75
CA ALA A 490 8.24 7.17 -7.53
C ALA A 490 8.77 7.73 -6.20
N VAL A 491 8.75 6.94 -5.11
CA VAL A 491 9.33 7.32 -3.81
C VAL A 491 10.80 7.67 -3.98
N TYR A 492 11.59 6.83 -4.64
CA TYR A 492 13.03 7.08 -4.77
C TYR A 492 13.34 8.20 -5.77
N GLN A 493 12.49 8.43 -6.78
CA GLN A 493 12.57 9.62 -7.63
C GLN A 493 12.29 10.91 -6.83
N THR A 494 11.27 10.90 -5.97
CA THR A 494 10.92 12.02 -5.09
C THR A 494 11.99 12.28 -4.04
N ARG A 495 12.52 11.23 -3.41
CA ARG A 495 13.65 11.32 -2.47
C ARG A 495 14.88 11.91 -3.12
N ALA A 496 15.21 11.49 -4.35
CA ALA A 496 16.34 12.05 -5.10
C ALA A 496 16.14 13.54 -5.37
N TYR A 497 14.95 13.96 -5.83
CA TYR A 497 14.62 15.37 -6.04
C TYR A 497 14.81 16.21 -4.76
N PHE A 498 14.21 15.79 -3.64
CA PHE A 498 14.34 16.54 -2.39
C PHE A 498 15.77 16.54 -1.85
N THR A 499 16.51 15.44 -2.00
CA THR A 499 17.91 15.37 -1.57
C THR A 499 18.80 16.28 -2.44
N GLU A 500 18.60 16.33 -3.75
CA GLU A 500 19.32 17.26 -4.62
C GLU A 500 18.99 18.72 -4.28
N LYS A 501 17.71 19.02 -4.03
CA LYS A 501 17.24 20.38 -3.78
C LYS A 501 17.63 20.91 -2.39
N PHE A 502 17.58 20.07 -1.36
CA PHE A 502 17.71 20.50 0.03
C PHE A 502 18.86 19.83 0.80
N GLY A 503 19.43 18.75 0.27
CA GLY A 503 20.53 18.01 0.89
C GLY A 503 20.13 17.00 1.98
N TYR A 504 18.86 16.99 2.42
CA TYR A 504 18.36 16.08 3.45
C TYR A 504 16.83 15.98 3.46
N LEU A 505 16.33 14.89 4.07
CA LEU A 505 14.90 14.59 4.19
C LEU A 505 14.39 14.72 5.63
N THR A 506 15.07 14.08 6.58
CA THR A 506 14.67 14.05 8.00
C THR A 506 14.50 15.46 8.57
N ASP A 507 13.32 15.75 9.14
CA ASP A 507 12.95 17.04 9.72
C ASP A 507 13.06 18.24 8.76
N ASN A 508 12.91 18.02 7.44
CA ASN A 508 12.94 19.11 6.46
C ASN A 508 11.55 19.76 6.28
N PRO A 509 11.36 21.02 6.73
CA PRO A 509 10.05 21.69 6.73
C PRO A 509 9.53 22.07 5.34
N GLU A 510 10.33 21.92 4.28
CA GLU A 510 9.95 22.21 2.91
C GLU A 510 9.21 21.04 2.23
N ILE A 511 9.27 19.83 2.79
CA ILE A 511 8.75 18.62 2.16
C ILE A 511 7.23 18.55 2.19
N GLY A 512 6.61 18.68 3.37
CA GLY A 512 5.15 18.60 3.53
C GLY A 512 4.38 19.59 2.63
N PRO A 513 4.77 20.88 2.57
CA PRO A 513 4.14 21.84 1.66
C PRO A 513 4.23 21.45 0.18
N LEU A 514 5.38 20.93 -0.27
CA LEU A 514 5.55 20.50 -1.66
C LEU A 514 4.78 19.21 -1.97
N MET A 515 4.70 18.28 -1.02
CA MET A 515 3.83 17.11 -1.17
C MET A 515 2.35 17.51 -1.25
N ALA A 516 1.92 18.45 -0.40
CA ALA A 516 0.56 18.98 -0.42
C ALA A 516 0.20 19.63 -1.75
N GLU A 517 1.11 20.43 -2.32
CA GLU A 517 0.91 21.12 -3.60
C GLU A 517 0.89 20.15 -4.79
N HIS A 518 1.89 19.26 -4.87
CA HIS A 518 2.15 18.50 -6.10
C HIS A 518 1.56 17.09 -6.12
N TYR A 519 1.47 16.44 -4.96
CA TYR A 519 0.83 15.14 -4.81
C TYR A 519 -0.62 15.29 -4.37
N TRP A 520 -0.89 15.90 -3.21
CA TRP A 520 -2.21 15.75 -2.56
C TRP A 520 -3.33 16.60 -3.16
N PHE A 521 -3.05 17.86 -3.51
CA PHE A 521 -4.05 18.86 -3.90
C PHE A 521 -5.04 18.36 -4.96
N GLY A 522 -4.53 17.72 -6.01
CA GLY A 522 -5.28 17.35 -7.21
C GLY A 522 -6.12 16.09 -7.06
N GLY A 523 -5.90 15.29 -6.02
CA GLY A 523 -6.51 13.97 -5.84
C GLY A 523 -6.44 13.13 -7.11
N ASN A 524 -7.51 12.41 -7.42
CA ASN A 524 -7.57 11.55 -8.61
C ASN A 524 -7.84 12.28 -9.94
N SER A 525 -7.85 13.62 -9.93
CA SER A 525 -7.98 14.43 -11.15
C SER A 525 -6.69 14.49 -11.97
N THR A 526 -5.57 14.08 -11.36
CA THR A 526 -4.24 13.96 -11.97
C THR A 526 -3.86 12.48 -12.09
N SER A 527 -3.01 12.13 -13.06
CA SER A 527 -2.41 10.79 -13.12
C SER A 527 -1.20 10.68 -12.18
N HIS A 528 -0.76 9.46 -11.89
CA HIS A 528 0.45 9.22 -11.11
C HIS A 528 1.69 9.91 -11.73
N ASN A 529 1.83 9.85 -13.05
CA ASN A 529 2.94 10.52 -13.73
C ASN A 529 2.82 12.06 -13.63
N ASP A 530 1.61 12.62 -13.72
CA ASP A 530 1.43 14.08 -13.67
C ASP A 530 1.87 14.66 -12.33
N THR A 531 1.66 13.95 -11.22
CA THR A 531 2.10 14.43 -9.88
C THR A 531 3.62 14.41 -9.75
N ILE A 532 4.30 13.39 -10.29
CA ILE A 532 5.77 13.31 -10.33
C ILE A 532 6.34 14.43 -11.22
N VAL A 533 5.76 14.65 -12.41
CA VAL A 533 6.18 15.75 -13.31
C VAL A 533 5.97 17.10 -12.64
N SER A 534 4.85 17.27 -11.93
CA SER A 534 4.53 18.50 -11.20
C SER A 534 5.60 18.85 -10.16
N LEU A 535 6.06 17.86 -9.37
CA LEU A 535 7.09 18.08 -8.35
C LEU A 535 8.50 18.19 -8.94
N THR A 536 8.88 17.22 -9.76
CA THR A 536 10.28 16.98 -10.13
C THR A 536 10.68 17.62 -11.46
N GLY A 537 9.71 17.94 -12.32
CA GLY A 537 9.93 18.33 -13.72
C GLY A 537 10.35 17.18 -14.63
N GLU A 538 10.48 15.96 -14.10
CA GLU A 538 10.84 14.75 -14.82
C GLU A 538 9.63 13.79 -14.87
N GLY A 539 9.47 13.04 -15.97
CA GLY A 539 8.50 11.96 -16.05
C GLY A 539 8.89 10.78 -15.15
N PHE A 540 7.97 9.84 -14.95
CA PHE A 540 8.19 8.62 -14.18
C PHE A 540 9.48 7.88 -14.63
N ASN A 541 10.37 7.56 -13.68
CA ASN A 541 11.68 6.97 -13.98
C ASN A 541 12.11 5.88 -12.98
N ALA A 542 12.29 4.65 -13.47
CA ALA A 542 12.75 3.50 -12.68
C ALA A 542 14.22 3.61 -12.19
N LYS A 543 15.01 4.51 -12.79
CA LYS A 543 16.45 4.63 -12.54
C LYS A 543 16.79 4.88 -11.07
N TYR A 544 16.05 5.75 -10.38
CA TYR A 544 16.41 6.15 -9.01
C TYR A 544 16.34 4.96 -8.03
N LEU A 545 15.27 4.17 -8.08
CA LEU A 545 15.19 2.93 -7.30
C LEU A 545 16.25 1.92 -7.75
N ALA A 546 16.47 1.77 -9.06
CA ALA A 546 17.46 0.83 -9.58
C ALA A 546 18.89 1.16 -9.13
N ASP A 547 19.26 2.44 -9.09
CA ASP A 547 20.56 2.89 -8.61
C ASP A 547 20.74 2.55 -7.12
N MET A 548 19.71 2.77 -6.30
CA MET A 548 19.73 2.36 -4.89
C MET A 548 19.88 0.85 -4.71
N CYS A 549 19.18 0.05 -5.52
CA CYS A 549 19.33 -1.40 -5.55
C CYS A 549 20.73 -1.87 -6.00
N ASN A 550 21.47 -1.01 -6.70
CA ASN A 550 22.78 -1.33 -7.27
C ASN A 550 23.95 -0.86 -6.39
N LEU A 551 23.69 -0.14 -5.30
CA LEU A 551 24.75 0.25 -4.36
C LEU A 551 25.38 -0.98 -3.72
N SER A 552 26.70 -0.97 -3.59
CA SER A 552 27.38 -1.87 -2.68
C SER A 552 27.03 -1.51 -1.23
N VAL A 553 27.27 -2.45 -0.32
CA VAL A 553 27.14 -2.23 1.13
C VAL A 553 27.98 -1.02 1.60
N GLU A 554 29.21 -0.89 1.09
CA GLU A 554 30.10 0.23 1.41
C GLU A 554 29.53 1.56 0.91
N GLN A 555 29.02 1.60 -0.33
CA GLN A 555 28.43 2.81 -0.89
C GLN A 555 27.16 3.24 -0.14
N ALA A 556 26.28 2.29 0.19
CA ALA A 556 25.08 2.56 0.98
C ALA A 556 25.44 3.08 2.38
N TRP A 557 26.44 2.49 3.04
CA TRP A 557 26.93 3.00 4.32
C TRP A 557 27.55 4.40 4.21
N ASP A 558 28.35 4.67 3.18
CA ASP A 558 28.93 6.00 2.95
C ASP A 558 27.87 7.09 2.73
N GLU A 559 26.73 6.73 2.12
CA GLU A 559 25.58 7.64 1.99
C GLU A 559 24.94 7.94 3.35
N GLU A 560 24.73 6.92 4.18
CA GLU A 560 24.18 7.09 5.53
C GLU A 560 25.12 7.86 6.46
N VAL A 561 26.44 7.64 6.38
CA VAL A 561 27.44 8.41 7.14
C VAL A 561 27.33 9.90 6.84
N LYS A 562 27.15 10.29 5.56
CA LYS A 562 26.96 11.71 5.20
C LYS A 562 25.69 12.29 5.83
N LYS A 563 24.62 11.50 5.96
CA LYS A 563 23.39 11.94 6.64
C LYS A 563 23.65 12.16 8.14
N ILE A 564 24.33 11.22 8.79
CA ILE A 564 24.74 11.31 10.21
C ILE A 564 25.63 12.54 10.45
N GLU A 565 26.67 12.74 9.63
CA GLU A 565 27.56 13.90 9.72
C GLU A 565 26.81 15.22 9.48
N GLY A 566 25.88 15.22 8.52
CA GLY A 566 25.02 16.34 8.22
C GLY A 566 24.19 16.78 9.43
N LEU A 567 23.69 15.83 10.22
CA LEU A 567 22.87 16.09 11.41
C LEU A 567 23.53 17.06 12.40
N ALA A 568 24.85 16.97 12.60
CA ALA A 568 25.59 17.82 13.52
C ALA A 568 25.62 19.31 13.11
N THR A 569 25.33 19.61 11.85
CA THR A 569 25.41 20.97 11.28
C THR A 569 24.04 21.57 10.97
N ARG A 570 22.99 20.74 10.89
CA ARG A 570 21.63 21.17 10.57
C ARG A 570 20.97 21.79 11.80
N GLN A 571 20.23 22.88 11.58
CA GLN A 571 19.29 23.36 12.59
C GLN A 571 18.05 22.48 12.55
N ARG A 572 17.71 21.84 13.68
CA ARG A 572 16.49 21.04 13.78
C ARG A 572 15.27 21.96 13.66
N ALA A 573 14.32 21.56 12.82
CA ALA A 573 13.05 22.27 12.70
C ALA A 573 12.24 22.20 14.00
N GLU A 574 11.49 23.27 14.28
CA GLU A 574 10.47 23.26 15.32
C GLU A 574 9.32 22.34 14.91
N ILE A 575 8.65 21.75 15.90
CA ILE A 575 7.48 20.90 15.64
C ILE A 575 6.30 21.82 15.31
N ALA A 576 5.86 21.82 14.04
CA ALA A 576 4.60 22.48 13.67
C ALA A 576 3.39 21.64 14.11
N SER A 577 2.26 22.32 14.32
CA SER A 577 1.00 21.61 14.56
C SER A 577 0.61 20.79 13.33
N LEU A 578 0.15 19.57 13.55
CA LEU A 578 -0.44 18.75 12.49
C LEU A 578 -1.76 19.32 11.97
N ASN A 579 -2.36 20.31 12.67
CA ASN A 579 -3.66 20.89 12.32
C ASN A 579 -4.75 19.80 12.17
N ALA A 580 -4.85 18.91 13.16
CA ALA A 580 -5.85 17.85 13.24
C ALA A 580 -6.38 17.68 14.66
N THR A 581 -7.62 17.21 14.78
CA THR A 581 -8.14 16.65 16.03
C THR A 581 -7.86 15.16 16.02
N ILE A 582 -7.12 14.65 17.00
CA ILE A 582 -6.62 13.27 17.02
C ILE A 582 -7.16 12.54 18.24
N LYS A 583 -7.67 11.34 18.01
CA LYS A 583 -8.12 10.41 19.04
C LYS A 583 -7.48 9.04 18.81
N VAL A 584 -6.86 8.50 19.84
CA VAL A 584 -6.31 7.14 19.85
C VAL A 584 -7.23 6.24 20.66
N VAL A 585 -7.59 5.09 20.10
CA VAL A 585 -8.56 4.15 20.66
C VAL A 585 -8.04 2.72 20.69
N ASP A 586 -8.67 1.91 21.52
CA ASP A 586 -8.64 0.44 21.47
C ASP A 586 -10.09 -0.05 21.45
N GLY A 587 -10.63 -0.26 20.24
CA GLY A 587 -12.06 -0.44 20.02
C GLY A 587 -12.85 0.80 20.46
N ASP A 588 -13.85 0.63 21.32
CA ASP A 588 -14.66 1.74 21.83
C ASP A 588 -13.98 2.56 22.94
N LYS A 589 -12.84 2.07 23.46
CA LYS A 589 -12.13 2.73 24.55
C LYS A 589 -11.19 3.80 24.02
N GLU A 590 -11.42 5.05 24.41
CA GLU A 590 -10.45 6.12 24.19
C GLU A 590 -9.23 5.94 25.09
N LEU A 591 -8.04 5.96 24.49
CA LEU A 591 -6.75 5.85 25.18
C LEU A 591 -6.11 7.22 25.39
N ALA A 592 -6.15 8.07 24.36
CA ALA A 592 -5.58 9.41 24.37
C ALA A 592 -6.25 10.32 23.33
N THR A 593 -6.20 11.63 23.54
CA THR A 593 -6.66 12.66 22.60
C THR A 593 -5.81 13.91 22.71
N ASN A 594 -5.68 14.69 21.63
CA ASN A 594 -4.98 15.98 21.63
C ASN A 594 -5.89 17.18 21.97
N SER A 595 -7.04 16.95 22.61
CA SER A 595 -7.97 18.01 23.02
C SER A 595 -7.33 19.12 23.87
N ASP A 596 -6.31 18.79 24.67
CA ASP A 596 -5.51 19.75 25.44
C ASP A 596 -4.22 20.16 24.69
N SER A 597 -3.41 19.17 24.29
CA SER A 597 -2.24 19.36 23.42
C SER A 597 -1.77 18.04 22.81
N ASP A 598 -0.97 18.11 21.73
CA ASP A 598 -0.33 16.93 21.14
C ASP A 598 0.63 16.24 22.12
N SER A 599 1.29 17.00 23.01
CA SER A 599 2.18 16.44 24.02
C SER A 599 1.42 15.63 25.06
N ASP A 600 0.28 16.15 25.56
CA ASP A 600 -0.54 15.45 26.54
C ASP A 600 -1.11 14.14 25.96
N MET A 601 -1.52 14.16 24.68
CA MET A 601 -1.92 12.94 23.97
C MET A 601 -0.80 11.90 23.97
N CYS A 602 0.41 12.30 23.60
CA CYS A 602 1.56 11.41 23.55
C CYS A 602 1.92 10.87 24.94
N ASP A 603 1.94 11.71 25.97
CA ASP A 603 2.22 11.30 27.36
C ASP A 603 1.17 10.33 27.90
N ASN A 604 -0.11 10.55 27.57
CA ASN A 604 -1.20 9.65 27.95
C ASN A 604 -1.10 8.29 27.26
N PHE A 605 -0.80 8.28 25.96
CA PHE A 605 -0.60 7.05 25.19
C PHE A 605 0.60 6.26 25.71
N GLU A 606 1.76 6.90 25.86
CA GLU A 606 2.98 6.29 26.39
C GLU A 606 2.75 5.64 27.75
N ARG A 607 2.12 6.38 28.67
CA ARG A 607 1.78 5.87 30.01
C ARG A 607 0.85 4.66 29.93
N PHE A 608 -0.18 4.69 29.08
CA PHE A 608 -1.09 3.56 28.92
C PHE A 608 -0.35 2.30 28.42
N ILE A 609 0.53 2.45 27.43
CA ILE A 609 1.30 1.32 26.88
C ILE A 609 2.24 0.75 27.96
N ILE A 610 2.98 1.60 28.68
CA ILE A 610 3.91 1.16 29.72
C ILE A 610 3.16 0.48 30.88
N GLU A 611 2.04 1.04 31.35
CA GLU A 611 1.26 0.45 32.45
C GLU A 611 0.62 -0.89 32.07
N THR A 612 0.28 -1.09 30.79
CA THR A 612 -0.43 -2.28 30.30
C THR A 612 0.52 -3.40 29.85
N TYR A 613 1.60 -3.04 29.16
CA TYR A 613 2.52 -3.99 28.50
C TYR A 613 3.94 -3.99 29.06
N GLY A 614 4.30 -3.01 29.90
CA GLY A 614 5.58 -2.95 30.61
C GLY A 614 6.76 -2.35 29.83
N ARG A 615 6.55 -1.86 28.59
CA ARG A 615 7.57 -1.23 27.73
C ARG A 615 6.95 -0.38 26.64
#